data_AF-A0AAV9N3M9-F1
#
_entry.id   AF-A0AAV9N3M9-F1
#
_cell.length_a   1.000
_cell.length_b   1.000
_cell.length_c   1.000
_cell.angle_alpha   90.00
_cell.angle_beta   90.00
_cell.angle_gamma   90.00
#
_symmetry.space_group_name_H-M   'P 1'
#
loop_
_entity.id
_entity.type
_entity.pdbx_description
1 polymer ?
#
loop_
_entity_poly.entity_id
_entity_poly.type
_entity_poly.pdbx_seq_one_letter_code
_entity_poly.pdbx_strand_id
1 'polypeptide(L)'
;MKKLKMDPREQIPFNFLFRGPPGSGKTSTARRMGKIFYDMGFLATAKVVECSSTDLVGQFVGQTDPKTQNLLTKALGKVLFIDEAYRLTEGNYAQEAMDELVDYLTKPKFSQKLIVILAGYDENINRLISTNPGLTSRFPDTISFGQLPPENCLELLQAYLRKAGKLESSTVQAPSTTFRNTLLELFRNLAQLRAWANARDVKTLAKSIIGKVLSSTTTDTKLEVTEDTVLSIARQMVSEREHRASSVRSPGHPAALPTQNFSHQDPPIPPAFNTVTKATAKNYQSVPPQLPEPSSQNIDQENLGRDPTTEREKLYLKLLTQEEEAQKQLTSRVAAELEARRRADEESDAEARRMLEEERLKREHELREQIEIVARIEQEKKARQQERRKEDAVQAKVKQMGVCVVGFR
;
A
#
# COMPACT_ATOMS: atom_id res chain seq x y z
N MET A 1 0.40 12.77 32.95
CA MET A 1 -0.76 12.04 32.40
C MET A 1 -1.35 11.02 33.38
N LYS A 2 -0.75 9.84 33.61
CA LYS A 2 -1.32 8.83 34.56
C LYS A 2 -1.54 9.34 35.99
N LYS A 3 -0.62 10.15 36.53
CA LYS A 3 -0.78 10.81 37.85
C LYS A 3 -1.90 11.86 37.88
N LEU A 4 -2.36 12.33 36.72
CA LEU A 4 -3.41 13.35 36.56
C LEU A 4 -4.75 12.76 36.08
N LYS A 5 -4.89 11.42 36.01
CA LYS A 5 -6.08 10.72 35.47
C LYS A 5 -6.50 11.14 34.05
N MET A 6 -5.58 11.63 33.24
CA MET A 6 -5.83 12.00 31.83
C MET A 6 -5.51 10.84 30.92
N ASP A 7 -6.38 10.56 29.93
CA ASP A 7 -6.07 9.60 28.86
C ASP A 7 -5.06 10.25 27.90
N PRO A 8 -3.85 9.67 27.73
CA PRO A 8 -2.86 10.19 26.79
C PRO A 8 -3.35 10.18 25.34
N ARG A 9 -4.34 9.36 24.98
CA ARG A 9 -4.92 9.31 23.62
C ARG A 9 -5.64 10.59 23.22
N GLU A 10 -6.18 11.33 24.19
CA GLU A 10 -6.87 12.61 23.94
C GLU A 10 -5.92 13.75 23.55
N GLN A 11 -4.63 13.59 23.87
CA GLN A 11 -3.60 14.63 23.70
C GLN A 11 -2.64 14.32 22.55
N ILE A 12 -2.71 13.12 22.00
CA ILE A 12 -1.81 12.65 20.95
C ILE A 12 -2.60 12.56 19.64
N PRO A 13 -2.13 13.16 18.55
CA PRO A 13 -2.78 13.06 17.26
C PRO A 13 -2.65 11.66 16.67
N PHE A 14 -3.73 11.20 16.01
CA PHE A 14 -3.76 9.93 15.29
C PHE A 14 -3.86 10.09 13.77
N ASN A 15 -4.05 11.32 13.29
CA ASN A 15 -4.24 11.63 11.88
C ASN A 15 -3.24 12.68 11.45
N PHE A 16 -2.47 12.41 10.39
CA PHE A 16 -1.36 13.25 9.95
C PHE A 16 -1.40 13.54 8.46
N LEU A 17 -0.94 14.72 8.09
CA LEU A 17 -0.71 15.13 6.71
C LEU A 17 0.80 15.17 6.44
N PHE A 18 1.27 14.36 5.49
CA PHE A 18 2.68 14.33 5.09
C PHE A 18 2.83 15.03 3.74
N ARG A 19 3.47 16.20 3.74
CA ARG A 19 3.66 16.99 2.53
C ARG A 19 5.15 17.14 2.19
N GLY A 20 5.50 17.00 0.93
CA GLY A 20 6.86 17.27 0.44
C GLY A 20 7.21 16.55 -0.85
N PRO A 21 8.43 16.76 -1.39
CA PRO A 21 8.86 16.21 -2.67
C PRO A 21 9.01 14.67 -2.63
N PRO A 22 9.15 14.01 -3.80
CA PRO A 22 9.30 12.56 -3.83
C PRO A 22 10.67 12.17 -3.26
N GLY A 23 10.73 11.01 -2.60
CA GLY A 23 11.98 10.53 -1.99
C GLY A 23 12.47 11.33 -0.79
N SER A 24 11.64 12.19 -0.19
CA SER A 24 11.96 12.94 1.04
C SER A 24 11.82 12.13 2.34
N GLY A 25 11.38 10.86 2.24
CA GLY A 25 11.30 9.94 3.39
C GLY A 25 9.92 9.79 4.03
N LYS A 26 8.84 10.28 3.39
CA LYS A 26 7.45 10.13 3.87
C LYS A 26 7.09 8.70 4.30
N THR A 27 7.20 7.73 3.39
CA THR A 27 6.90 6.31 3.67
C THR A 27 7.80 5.72 4.74
N SER A 28 9.10 6.05 4.72
CA SER A 28 10.05 5.60 5.75
C SER A 28 9.69 6.14 7.14
N THR A 29 9.22 7.39 7.20
CA THR A 29 8.80 8.04 8.45
C THR A 29 7.49 7.46 8.96
N ALA A 30 6.55 7.11 8.08
CA ALA A 30 5.32 6.41 8.45
C ALA A 30 5.63 5.07 9.16
N ARG A 31 6.60 4.31 8.66
CA ARG A 31 7.05 3.05 9.29
C ARG A 31 7.69 3.28 10.67
N ARG A 32 8.50 4.33 10.81
CA ARG A 32 9.07 4.71 12.12
C ARG A 32 7.99 5.16 13.11
N MET A 33 7.01 5.93 12.63
CA MET A 33 5.89 6.36 13.45
C MET A 33 5.05 5.16 13.93
N GLY A 34 4.80 4.18 13.04
CA GLY A 34 4.16 2.92 13.43
C GLY A 34 4.89 2.20 14.56
N LYS A 35 6.24 2.15 14.50
CA LYS A 35 7.05 1.59 15.59
C LYS A 35 6.89 2.37 16.90
N ILE A 36 6.99 3.71 16.84
CA ILE A 36 6.85 4.57 18.02
C ILE A 36 5.47 4.38 18.68
N PHE A 37 4.39 4.40 17.92
CA PHE A 37 3.03 4.24 18.45
C PHE A 37 2.75 2.82 18.96
N TYR A 38 3.37 1.80 18.37
CA TYR A 38 3.34 0.44 18.88
C TYR A 38 4.10 0.33 20.21
N ASP A 39 5.31 0.87 20.30
CA ASP A 39 6.13 0.83 21.52
C ASP A 39 5.47 1.61 22.67
N MET A 40 4.66 2.64 22.36
CA MET A 40 3.83 3.36 23.34
C MET A 40 2.54 2.61 23.74
N GLY A 41 2.21 1.50 23.09
CA GLY A 41 1.01 0.70 23.35
C GLY A 41 -0.29 1.26 22.75
N PHE A 42 -0.20 2.20 21.80
CA PHE A 42 -1.39 2.72 21.10
C PHE A 42 -1.83 1.86 19.92
N LEU A 43 -0.88 1.19 19.27
CA LEU A 43 -1.12 0.28 18.16
C LEU A 43 -0.86 -1.16 18.55
N ALA A 44 -1.59 -2.09 17.93
CA ALA A 44 -1.40 -3.53 18.13
C ALA A 44 -0.18 -4.06 17.35
N THR A 45 0.25 -3.37 16.30
CA THR A 45 1.48 -3.69 15.56
C THR A 45 2.09 -2.46 14.90
N ALA A 46 3.41 -2.46 14.75
CA ALA A 46 4.16 -1.45 14.02
C ALA A 46 4.00 -1.52 12.48
N LYS A 47 3.17 -2.44 11.95
CA LYS A 47 2.96 -2.60 10.50
C LYS A 47 2.27 -1.36 9.90
N VAL A 48 2.61 -1.08 8.64
CA VAL A 48 1.98 -0.03 7.82
C VAL A 48 1.23 -0.69 6.67
N VAL A 49 -0.03 -0.31 6.50
CA VAL A 49 -0.85 -0.62 5.33
C VAL A 49 -0.67 0.53 4.34
N GLU A 50 0.07 0.29 3.26
CA GLU A 50 0.32 1.27 2.20
C GLU A 50 -0.73 1.09 1.10
N CYS A 51 -1.36 2.19 0.70
CA CYS A 51 -2.35 2.22 -0.37
C CYS A 51 -2.29 3.57 -1.11
N SER A 52 -3.04 3.66 -2.19
CA SER A 52 -3.18 4.84 -3.04
C SER A 52 -4.62 5.34 -3.05
N SER A 53 -4.86 6.52 -3.61
CA SER A 53 -6.22 7.05 -3.79
C SER A 53 -7.15 6.10 -4.55
N THR A 54 -6.63 5.31 -5.50
CA THR A 54 -7.44 4.40 -6.33
C THR A 54 -7.95 3.19 -5.55
N ASP A 55 -7.32 2.87 -4.42
CA ASP A 55 -7.75 1.78 -3.55
C ASP A 55 -8.97 2.17 -2.69
N LEU A 56 -9.19 3.47 -2.50
CA LEU A 56 -10.34 4.04 -1.80
C LEU A 56 -11.54 4.24 -2.74
N VAL A 57 -11.29 4.63 -3.99
CA VAL A 57 -12.35 5.05 -4.93
C VAL A 57 -12.99 3.84 -5.64
N GLY A 58 -14.33 3.78 -5.63
CA GLY A 58 -15.12 2.81 -6.39
C GLY A 58 -15.03 3.03 -7.90
N GLN A 59 -15.19 1.96 -8.70
CA GLN A 59 -15.35 2.13 -10.15
C GLN A 59 -16.80 2.49 -10.52
N PHE A 60 -17.74 2.14 -9.65
CA PHE A 60 -19.17 2.34 -9.81
C PHE A 60 -19.76 2.97 -8.54
N VAL A 61 -20.91 3.64 -8.69
CA VAL A 61 -21.67 4.26 -7.60
C VAL A 61 -21.89 3.26 -6.46
N GLY A 62 -21.68 3.68 -5.21
CA GLY A 62 -21.91 2.87 -4.01
C GLY A 62 -20.82 1.83 -3.71
N GLN A 63 -19.74 1.77 -4.48
CA GLN A 63 -18.58 0.91 -4.17
C GLN A 63 -17.52 1.60 -3.32
N THR A 64 -17.56 2.93 -3.22
CA THR A 64 -16.56 3.73 -2.52
C THR A 64 -16.62 3.52 -1.00
N ASP A 65 -17.82 3.53 -0.42
CA ASP A 65 -18.05 3.25 1.00
C ASP A 65 -17.47 1.88 1.44
N PRO A 66 -17.88 0.73 0.87
CA PRO A 66 -17.39 -0.57 1.32
C PRO A 66 -15.87 -0.74 1.11
N LYS A 67 -15.28 -0.11 0.07
CA LYS A 67 -13.83 -0.11 -0.13
C LYS A 67 -13.11 0.65 0.98
N THR A 68 -13.57 1.86 1.27
CA THR A 68 -12.99 2.72 2.31
C THR A 68 -13.09 2.05 3.68
N GLN A 69 -14.26 1.50 4.00
CA GLN A 69 -14.48 0.76 5.24
C GLN A 69 -13.57 -0.47 5.37
N ASN A 70 -13.42 -1.26 4.31
CA ASN A 70 -12.59 -2.46 4.30
C ASN A 70 -11.11 -2.10 4.53
N LEU A 71 -10.62 -1.05 3.87
CA LEU A 71 -9.26 -0.58 4.02
C LEU A 71 -8.96 -0.06 5.43
N LEU A 72 -9.86 0.74 6.00
CA LEU A 72 -9.78 1.19 7.40
C LEU A 72 -9.81 0.01 8.38
N THR A 73 -10.68 -0.97 8.13
CA THR A 73 -10.77 -2.19 8.95
C THR A 73 -9.47 -2.99 8.91
N LYS A 74 -8.85 -3.14 7.73
CA LYS A 74 -7.52 -3.78 7.58
C LYS A 74 -6.42 -3.06 8.35
N ALA A 75 -6.54 -1.74 8.49
CA ALA A 75 -5.58 -0.88 9.16
C ALA A 75 -5.84 -0.68 10.66
N LEU A 76 -6.93 -1.22 11.22
CA LEU A 76 -7.18 -1.18 12.66
C LEU A 76 -5.99 -1.75 13.45
N GLY A 77 -5.54 -1.00 14.45
CA GLY A 77 -4.36 -1.31 15.26
C GLY A 77 -3.02 -1.13 14.53
N LYS A 78 -3.02 -0.50 13.35
CA LYS A 78 -1.85 -0.27 12.48
C LYS A 78 -1.78 1.20 12.01
N VAL A 79 -0.82 1.49 11.14
CA VAL A 79 -0.77 2.73 10.36
C VAL A 79 -1.39 2.49 8.98
N LEU A 80 -2.31 3.35 8.54
CA LEU A 80 -2.80 3.47 7.17
C LEU A 80 -2.06 4.63 6.49
N PHE A 81 -1.30 4.34 5.44
CA PHE A 81 -0.56 5.32 4.67
C PHE A 81 -1.15 5.41 3.25
N ILE A 82 -1.80 6.53 2.96
CA ILE A 82 -2.41 6.82 1.65
C ILE A 82 -1.48 7.76 0.88
N ASP A 83 -0.77 7.22 -0.11
CA ASP A 83 0.10 8.02 -0.98
C ASP A 83 -0.70 8.69 -2.11
N GLU A 84 -0.19 9.82 -2.56
CA GLU A 84 -0.81 10.67 -3.59
C GLU A 84 -2.30 10.99 -3.31
N ALA A 85 -2.62 11.26 -2.04
CA ALA A 85 -3.99 11.50 -1.56
C ALA A 85 -4.72 12.63 -2.29
N TYR A 86 -4.00 13.56 -2.92
CA TYR A 86 -4.58 14.65 -3.71
C TYR A 86 -5.39 14.19 -4.91
N ARG A 87 -5.13 12.98 -5.42
CA ARG A 87 -5.94 12.37 -6.49
C ARG A 87 -7.39 12.15 -6.02
N LEU A 88 -7.65 12.19 -4.70
CA LEU A 88 -8.99 12.19 -4.13
C LEU A 88 -9.72 13.55 -4.27
N THR A 89 -9.12 14.52 -4.96
CA THR A 89 -9.82 15.74 -5.42
C THR A 89 -10.27 15.66 -6.88
N GLU A 90 -9.84 14.63 -7.62
CA GLU A 90 -10.03 14.52 -9.07
C GLU A 90 -10.92 13.30 -9.38
N GLY A 91 -12.15 13.56 -9.86
CA GLY A 91 -13.08 12.53 -10.31
C GLY A 91 -14.41 12.49 -9.56
N ASN A 92 -15.40 11.86 -10.19
CA ASN A 92 -16.81 11.90 -9.76
C ASN A 92 -17.07 11.25 -8.39
N TYR A 93 -16.22 10.30 -7.96
CA TYR A 93 -16.37 9.56 -6.70
C TYR A 93 -15.25 9.87 -5.69
N ALA A 94 -14.39 10.83 -6.03
CA ALA A 94 -13.23 11.17 -5.21
C ALA A 94 -13.66 11.91 -3.93
N GLN A 95 -14.64 12.82 -4.04
CA GLN A 95 -15.25 13.50 -2.90
C GLN A 95 -15.98 12.52 -1.97
N GLU A 96 -16.76 11.59 -2.52
CA GLU A 96 -17.43 10.54 -1.75
C GLU A 96 -16.43 9.75 -0.89
N ALA A 97 -15.29 9.36 -1.45
CA ALA A 97 -14.25 8.64 -0.72
C ALA A 97 -13.67 9.45 0.45
N MET A 98 -13.54 10.76 0.27
CA MET A 98 -13.05 11.66 1.31
C MET A 98 -14.08 11.85 2.42
N ASP A 99 -15.34 12.03 2.07
CA ASP A 99 -16.43 12.19 3.03
C ASP A 99 -16.61 10.92 3.86
N GLU A 100 -16.58 9.75 3.23
CA GLU A 100 -16.60 8.45 3.91
C GLU A 100 -15.39 8.29 4.83
N LEU A 101 -14.17 8.63 4.37
CA LEU A 101 -12.98 8.58 5.20
C LEU A 101 -13.14 9.46 6.47
N VAL A 102 -13.61 10.70 6.33
CA VAL A 102 -13.83 11.62 7.46
C VAL A 102 -14.92 11.11 8.41
N ASP A 103 -16.00 10.56 7.87
CA ASP A 103 -17.08 9.98 8.66
C ASP A 103 -16.57 8.78 9.47
N TYR A 104 -15.88 7.84 8.82
CA TYR A 104 -15.30 6.69 9.51
C TYR A 104 -14.28 7.07 10.57
N LEU A 105 -13.43 8.08 10.35
CA LEU A 105 -12.48 8.56 11.35
C LEU A 105 -13.17 9.14 12.61
N THR A 106 -14.42 9.58 12.48
CA THR A 106 -15.24 10.09 13.59
C THR A 106 -15.93 8.94 14.35
N LYS A 107 -16.18 7.79 13.71
CA LYS A 107 -16.86 6.65 14.34
C LYS A 107 -15.99 6.03 15.46
N PRO A 108 -16.56 5.68 16.63
CA PRO A 108 -15.82 5.06 17.75
C PRO A 108 -15.12 3.73 17.40
N LYS A 109 -15.55 3.08 16.31
CA LYS A 109 -14.90 1.87 15.77
C LYS A 109 -13.46 2.15 15.31
N PHE A 110 -13.19 3.32 14.74
CA PHE A 110 -11.90 3.66 14.13
C PHE A 110 -11.18 4.79 14.87
N SER A 111 -11.91 5.73 15.47
CA SER A 111 -11.32 6.87 16.18
C SER A 111 -10.28 6.41 17.21
N GLN A 112 -9.07 6.97 17.11
CA GLN A 112 -7.90 6.67 17.97
C GLN A 112 -7.51 5.18 18.05
N LYS A 113 -7.92 4.35 17.08
CA LYS A 113 -7.62 2.90 17.01
C LYS A 113 -6.69 2.53 15.86
N LEU A 114 -6.33 3.49 15.02
CA LEU A 114 -5.34 3.38 13.96
C LEU A 114 -4.70 4.76 13.74
N ILE A 115 -3.56 4.79 13.08
CA ILE A 115 -2.95 6.03 12.60
C ILE A 115 -3.25 6.20 11.13
N VAL A 116 -3.76 7.35 10.69
CA VAL A 116 -4.00 7.64 9.27
C VAL A 116 -3.07 8.74 8.79
N ILE A 117 -2.38 8.48 7.69
CA ILE A 117 -1.43 9.42 7.09
C ILE A 117 -1.84 9.65 5.64
N LEU A 118 -2.18 10.90 5.32
CA LEU A 118 -2.40 11.34 3.94
C LEU A 118 -1.11 11.97 3.42
N ALA A 119 -0.56 11.44 2.33
CA ALA A 119 0.72 11.89 1.78
C ALA A 119 0.60 12.46 0.37
N GLY A 120 1.41 13.48 0.07
CA GLY A 120 1.44 14.09 -1.26
C GLY A 120 2.48 15.21 -1.39
N TYR A 121 2.45 15.90 -2.52
CA TYR A 121 3.22 17.13 -2.74
C TYR A 121 2.59 18.31 -1.98
N ASP A 122 3.38 19.35 -1.72
CA ASP A 122 2.96 20.48 -0.88
C ASP A 122 1.72 21.19 -1.42
N GLU A 123 1.74 21.61 -2.68
CA GLU A 123 0.62 22.27 -3.36
C GLU A 123 -0.64 21.38 -3.36
N ASN A 124 -0.43 20.09 -3.58
CA ASN A 124 -1.47 19.09 -3.73
C ASN A 124 -2.20 18.80 -2.40
N ILE A 125 -1.45 18.70 -1.30
CA ILE A 125 -2.02 18.53 0.04
C ILE A 125 -2.75 19.80 0.50
N ASN A 126 -2.20 20.99 0.22
CA ASN A 126 -2.88 22.23 0.53
C ASN A 126 -4.23 22.34 -0.22
N ARG A 127 -4.26 21.95 -1.50
CA ARG A 127 -5.49 21.89 -2.31
C ARG A 127 -6.50 20.87 -1.77
N LEU A 128 -6.01 19.71 -1.32
CA LEU A 128 -6.86 18.67 -0.71
C LEU A 128 -7.59 19.21 0.53
N ILE A 129 -6.86 19.88 1.42
CA ILE A 129 -7.40 20.46 2.66
C ILE A 129 -8.38 21.60 2.36
N SER A 130 -8.10 22.46 1.37
CA SER A 130 -9.00 23.56 1.01
C SER A 130 -10.30 23.10 0.36
N THR A 131 -10.31 21.91 -0.25
CA THR A 131 -11.49 21.37 -0.95
C THR A 131 -12.48 20.73 0.02
N ASN A 132 -12.01 20.15 1.13
CA ASN A 132 -12.88 19.50 2.11
C ASN A 132 -12.59 20.03 3.54
N PRO A 133 -13.41 20.95 4.06
CA PRO A 133 -13.26 21.49 5.42
C PRO A 133 -13.27 20.43 6.52
N GLY A 134 -13.91 19.27 6.28
CA GLY A 134 -13.92 18.13 7.19
C GLY A 134 -12.51 17.63 7.48
N LEU A 135 -11.61 17.63 6.49
CA LEU A 135 -10.22 17.20 6.68
C LEU A 135 -9.44 18.11 7.62
N THR A 136 -9.60 19.43 7.50
CA THR A 136 -8.89 20.40 8.34
C THR A 136 -9.07 20.11 9.83
N SER A 137 -10.30 19.75 10.22
CA SER A 137 -10.63 19.45 11.62
C SER A 137 -10.16 18.06 12.08
N ARG A 138 -10.05 17.08 11.18
CA ARG A 138 -9.70 15.69 11.52
C ARG A 138 -8.21 15.39 11.34
N PHE A 139 -7.49 16.22 10.60
CA PHE A 139 -6.04 16.15 10.37
C PHE A 139 -5.36 17.45 10.83
N PRO A 140 -5.29 17.70 12.16
CA PRO A 140 -4.72 18.92 12.69
C PRO A 140 -3.20 19.02 12.46
N ASP A 141 -2.51 17.88 12.40
CA ASP A 141 -1.05 17.84 12.35
C ASP A 141 -0.50 17.59 10.96
N THR A 142 0.33 18.53 10.50
CA THR A 142 1.03 18.46 9.22
C THR A 142 2.52 18.36 9.42
N ILE A 143 3.14 17.32 8.86
CA ILE A 143 4.59 17.13 8.80
C ILE A 143 5.08 17.51 7.40
N SER A 144 5.91 18.56 7.35
CA SER A 144 6.56 19.01 6.13
C SER A 144 7.91 18.31 5.95
N PHE A 145 8.11 17.71 4.78
CA PHE A 145 9.35 17.06 4.39
C PHE A 145 10.07 17.93 3.37
N GLY A 146 11.26 18.43 3.72
CA GLY A 146 12.09 19.21 2.81
C GLY A 146 12.81 18.37 1.76
N GLN A 147 13.53 19.05 0.88
CA GLN A 147 14.53 18.41 0.03
C GLN A 147 15.65 17.81 0.88
N LEU A 148 16.24 16.73 0.39
CA LEU A 148 17.37 16.09 1.06
C LEU A 148 18.62 16.95 0.87
N PRO A 149 19.27 17.42 1.95
CA PRO A 149 20.49 18.23 1.84
C PRO A 149 21.60 17.50 1.06
N PRO A 150 22.45 18.20 0.30
CA PRO A 150 23.54 17.60 -0.48
C PRO A 150 24.44 16.68 0.33
N GLU A 151 24.70 17.05 1.58
CA GLU A 151 25.55 16.35 2.54
C GLU A 151 24.90 15.03 2.95
N ASN A 152 23.59 15.04 3.18
CA ASN A 152 22.81 13.82 3.43
C ASN A 152 22.68 12.96 2.17
N CYS A 153 22.64 13.56 0.98
CA CYS A 153 22.68 12.83 -0.29
C CYS A 153 23.99 12.06 -0.44
N LEU A 154 25.12 12.69 -0.09
CA LEU A 154 26.43 12.05 -0.08
C LEU A 154 26.47 10.89 0.93
N GLU A 155 26.05 11.11 2.18
CA GLU A 155 26.00 10.06 3.20
C GLU A 155 25.12 8.88 2.76
N LEU A 156 23.99 9.17 2.14
CA LEU A 156 23.07 8.16 1.64
C LEU A 156 23.67 7.38 0.46
N LEU A 157 24.39 8.06 -0.45
CA LEU A 157 25.13 7.43 -1.53
C LEU A 157 26.19 6.47 -0.97
N GLN A 158 27.01 6.94 -0.01
CA GLN A 158 28.00 6.13 0.68
C GLN A 158 27.36 4.91 1.36
N ALA A 159 26.20 5.07 1.99
CA ALA A 159 25.46 3.97 2.60
C ALA A 159 24.99 2.93 1.57
N TYR A 160 24.47 3.36 0.42
CA TYR A 160 24.06 2.44 -0.65
C TYR A 160 25.24 1.67 -1.23
N LEU A 161 26.38 2.33 -1.47
CA LEU A 161 27.58 1.69 -2.00
C LEU A 161 28.17 0.69 -1.00
N ARG A 162 28.21 1.02 0.29
CA ARG A 162 28.65 0.08 1.35
C ARG A 162 27.77 -1.17 1.43
N LYS A 163 26.45 -1.00 1.34
CA LYS A 163 25.51 -2.13 1.40
C LYS A 163 25.66 -3.11 0.22
N ALA A 164 26.20 -2.67 -0.91
CA ALA A 164 26.45 -3.53 -2.07
C ALA A 164 27.59 -4.55 -1.87
N GLY A 165 28.29 -4.53 -0.73
CA GLY A 165 28.89 -5.72 -0.11
C GLY A 165 30.17 -6.29 -0.75
N LYS A 166 30.74 -5.70 -1.80
CA LYS A 166 32.01 -6.17 -2.41
C LYS A 166 32.93 -5.07 -2.93
N LEU A 167 32.56 -3.80 -2.74
CA LEU A 167 33.38 -2.67 -3.17
C LEU A 167 34.15 -2.17 -1.95
N GLU A 168 35.41 -2.58 -1.84
CA GLU A 168 36.38 -1.98 -0.94
C GLU A 168 36.57 -0.54 -1.40
N SER A 169 35.84 0.35 -0.75
CA SER A 169 35.69 1.72 -1.20
C SER A 169 36.49 2.65 -0.32
N SER A 170 37.82 2.51 -0.36
CA SER A 170 38.75 3.47 0.25
C SER A 170 38.45 4.90 -0.22
N THR A 171 38.08 5.06 -1.50
CA THR A 171 37.68 6.33 -2.15
C THR A 171 36.34 6.90 -1.70
N VAL A 172 35.38 6.08 -1.26
CA VAL A 172 34.06 6.57 -0.78
C VAL A 172 34.06 6.73 0.74
N GLN A 173 34.92 6.02 1.47
CA GLN A 173 35.08 6.13 2.92
C GLN A 173 35.90 7.36 3.33
N ALA A 174 36.93 7.73 2.56
CA ALA A 174 37.74 8.94 2.75
C ALA A 174 37.93 9.67 1.41
N PRO A 175 36.86 10.27 0.85
CA PRO A 175 36.95 10.99 -0.41
C PRO A 175 37.95 12.15 -0.36
N SER A 176 38.61 12.43 -1.47
CA SER A 176 39.40 13.65 -1.60
C SER A 176 38.51 14.88 -1.36
N THR A 177 39.06 15.94 -0.74
CA THR A 177 38.31 17.18 -0.47
C THR A 177 37.74 17.77 -1.76
N THR A 178 38.50 17.69 -2.84
CA THR A 178 38.09 18.14 -4.18
C THR A 178 36.89 17.34 -4.68
N PHE A 179 36.95 16.00 -4.67
CA PHE A 179 35.85 15.15 -5.09
C PHE A 179 34.58 15.40 -4.26
N ARG A 180 34.72 15.48 -2.94
CA ARG A 180 33.60 15.77 -2.04
C ARG A 180 32.93 17.09 -2.43
N ASN A 181 33.70 18.16 -2.60
CA ASN A 181 33.15 19.47 -2.95
C ASN A 181 32.46 19.48 -4.30
N THR A 182 33.05 18.85 -5.32
CA THR A 182 32.43 18.72 -6.65
C THR A 182 31.13 17.92 -6.58
N LEU A 183 31.09 16.82 -5.84
CA LEU A 183 29.89 16.00 -5.73
C LEU A 183 28.76 16.71 -4.96
N LEU A 184 29.11 17.47 -3.92
CA LEU A 184 28.15 18.32 -3.20
C LEU A 184 27.58 19.42 -4.12
N GLU A 185 28.40 20.02 -4.97
CA GLU A 185 27.95 20.99 -5.97
C GLU A 185 26.98 20.35 -6.99
N LEU A 186 27.29 19.15 -7.48
CA LEU A 186 26.37 18.41 -8.37
C LEU A 186 25.03 18.11 -7.68
N PHE A 187 25.04 17.73 -6.40
CA PHE A 187 23.80 17.54 -5.64
C PHE A 187 23.04 18.85 -5.41
N ARG A 188 23.73 19.99 -5.20
CA ARG A 188 23.09 21.31 -5.13
C ARG A 188 22.40 21.67 -6.44
N ASN A 189 23.05 21.41 -7.58
CA ASN A 189 22.46 21.63 -8.91
C ASN A 189 21.23 20.75 -9.10
N LEU A 190 21.33 19.45 -8.77
CA LEU A 190 20.19 18.53 -8.83
C LEU A 190 19.02 18.99 -7.95
N ALA A 191 19.28 19.48 -6.74
CA ALA A 191 18.24 19.93 -5.81
C ALA A 191 17.40 21.12 -6.36
N GLN A 192 17.96 21.92 -7.27
CA GLN A 192 17.25 23.02 -7.93
C GLN A 192 16.34 22.53 -9.07
N LEU A 193 16.54 21.31 -9.58
CA LEU A 193 15.77 20.78 -10.71
C LEU A 193 14.41 20.25 -10.24
N ARG A 194 13.36 20.60 -10.98
CA ARG A 194 11.99 20.12 -10.71
C ARG A 194 11.84 18.59 -10.84
N ALA A 195 12.72 17.97 -11.64
CA ALA A 195 12.74 16.52 -11.88
C ALA A 195 13.55 15.72 -10.83
N TRP A 196 14.00 16.36 -9.74
CA TRP A 196 14.76 15.73 -8.66
C TRP A 196 13.86 14.99 -7.66
N ALA A 197 14.19 13.72 -7.40
CA ALA A 197 13.44 12.84 -6.51
C ALA A 197 14.24 12.42 -5.24
N ASN A 198 15.17 13.26 -4.79
CA ASN A 198 15.91 13.10 -3.52
C ASN A 198 16.52 11.70 -3.36
N ALA A 199 16.25 11.02 -2.25
CA ALA A 199 16.79 9.70 -1.92
C ALA A 199 16.52 8.64 -3.01
N ARG A 200 15.45 8.79 -3.81
CA ARG A 200 15.15 7.90 -4.92
C ARG A 200 16.18 8.04 -6.04
N ASP A 201 16.56 9.27 -6.37
CA ASP A 201 17.58 9.53 -7.39
C ASP A 201 18.99 9.21 -6.87
N VAL A 202 19.29 9.48 -5.60
CA VAL A 202 20.54 9.02 -4.96
C VAL A 202 20.67 7.49 -5.04
N LYS A 203 19.57 6.76 -4.82
CA LYS A 203 19.56 5.29 -4.98
C LYS A 203 19.79 4.87 -6.43
N THR A 204 19.19 5.58 -7.38
CA THR A 204 19.41 5.35 -8.82
C THR A 204 20.87 5.61 -9.20
N LEU A 205 21.46 6.69 -8.70
CA LEU A 205 22.87 7.02 -8.90
C LEU A 205 23.77 5.90 -8.38
N ALA A 206 23.54 5.44 -7.16
CA ALA A 206 24.27 4.32 -6.56
C ALA A 206 24.17 3.04 -7.43
N LYS A 207 22.97 2.71 -7.90
CA LYS A 207 22.76 1.57 -8.80
C LYS A 207 23.51 1.71 -10.12
N SER A 208 23.50 2.89 -10.74
CA SER A 208 24.22 3.15 -11.99
C SER A 208 25.73 3.04 -11.79
N ILE A 209 26.27 3.53 -10.68
CA ILE A 209 27.68 3.37 -10.31
C ILE A 209 28.04 1.89 -10.18
N ILE A 210 27.27 1.13 -9.38
CA ILE A 210 27.50 -0.30 -9.19
C ILE A 210 27.42 -1.05 -10.53
N GLY A 211 26.39 -0.77 -11.34
CA GLY A 211 26.21 -1.38 -12.65
C GLY A 211 27.37 -1.10 -13.59
N LYS A 212 27.87 0.14 -13.62
CA LYS A 212 29.02 0.51 -14.45
C LYS A 212 30.29 -0.22 -14.02
N VAL A 213 30.58 -0.25 -12.72
CA VAL A 213 31.77 -0.92 -12.16
C VAL A 213 31.72 -2.43 -12.43
N LEU A 214 30.56 -3.07 -12.27
CA LEU A 214 30.38 -4.49 -12.61
C LEU A 214 30.56 -4.75 -14.12
N SER A 215 30.12 -3.84 -14.99
CA SER A 215 30.25 -4.01 -16.44
C SER A 215 31.67 -3.77 -16.97
N SER A 216 32.51 -3.03 -16.25
CA SER A 216 33.89 -2.72 -16.64
C SER A 216 34.90 -3.78 -16.21
N THR A 217 34.50 -4.74 -15.37
CA THR A 217 35.40 -5.78 -14.83
C THR A 217 35.18 -7.11 -15.54
N THR A 218 36.22 -7.60 -16.23
CA THR A 218 36.21 -8.87 -16.97
C THR A 218 36.96 -10.01 -16.26
N THR A 219 37.64 -9.73 -15.14
CA THR A 219 38.45 -10.69 -14.38
C THR A 219 38.23 -10.58 -12.87
N ASP A 220 38.60 -11.63 -12.13
CA ASP A 220 38.40 -11.88 -10.68
C ASP A 220 39.14 -10.88 -9.73
N THR A 221 39.43 -9.67 -10.23
CA THR A 221 40.08 -8.61 -9.48
C THR A 221 39.08 -7.76 -8.67
N LYS A 222 39.58 -7.30 -7.53
CA LYS A 222 38.90 -6.48 -6.52
C LYS A 222 38.17 -5.30 -7.18
N LEU A 223 36.86 -5.18 -6.92
CA LEU A 223 36.00 -4.13 -7.48
C LEU A 223 36.32 -2.79 -6.79
N GLU A 224 37.04 -1.91 -7.47
CA GLU A 224 37.36 -0.57 -6.97
C GLU A 224 36.49 0.51 -7.62
N VAL A 225 35.86 1.35 -6.80
CA VAL A 225 35.11 2.53 -7.27
C VAL A 225 36.07 3.70 -7.34
N THR A 226 36.34 4.20 -8.55
CA THR A 226 37.15 5.42 -8.72
C THR A 226 36.30 6.69 -8.58
N GLU A 227 36.90 7.78 -8.10
CA GLU A 227 36.25 9.10 -7.97
C GLU A 227 35.71 9.59 -9.32
N ASP A 228 36.51 9.44 -10.39
CA ASP A 228 36.12 9.83 -11.75
C ASP A 228 34.88 9.11 -12.27
N THR A 229 34.74 7.81 -11.96
CA THR A 229 33.55 7.04 -12.35
C THR A 229 32.30 7.61 -11.70
N VAL A 230 32.37 7.93 -10.40
CA VAL A 230 31.24 8.49 -9.65
C VAL A 230 30.89 9.89 -10.19
N LEU A 231 31.88 10.76 -10.39
CA LEU A 231 31.65 12.11 -10.94
C LEU A 231 31.09 12.06 -12.35
N SER A 232 31.58 11.17 -13.21
CA SER A 232 31.08 11.00 -14.57
C SER A 232 29.60 10.63 -14.59
N ILE A 233 29.19 9.64 -13.79
CA ILE A 233 27.79 9.20 -13.72
C ILE A 233 26.91 10.26 -13.04
N ALA A 234 27.42 10.95 -12.02
CA ALA A 234 26.70 12.04 -11.38
C ALA A 234 26.45 13.20 -12.37
N ARG A 235 27.45 13.61 -13.16
CA ARG A 235 27.31 14.61 -14.22
C ARG A 235 26.33 14.17 -15.30
N GLN A 236 26.39 12.91 -15.72
CA GLN A 236 25.41 12.34 -16.65
C GLN A 236 23.99 12.47 -16.09
N MET A 237 23.78 12.13 -14.81
CA MET A 237 22.47 12.28 -14.16
C MET A 237 22.01 13.75 -14.15
N VAL A 238 22.88 14.71 -13.85
CA VAL A 238 22.52 16.14 -13.89
C VAL A 238 22.01 16.51 -15.28
N SER A 239 22.78 16.20 -16.32
CA SER A 239 22.39 16.47 -17.71
C SER A 239 21.06 15.82 -18.06
N GLU A 240 20.85 14.53 -17.76
CA GLU A 240 19.58 13.84 -18.02
C GLU A 240 18.38 14.52 -17.34
N ARG A 241 18.57 15.05 -16.12
CA ARG A 241 17.50 15.72 -15.36
C ARG A 241 17.24 17.13 -15.85
N GLU A 242 18.25 17.86 -16.29
CA GLU A 242 18.10 19.15 -16.95
C GLU A 242 17.30 19.00 -18.26
N HIS A 243 17.62 18.00 -19.08
CA HIS A 243 16.88 17.71 -20.31
C HIS A 243 15.41 17.33 -20.04
N ARG A 244 15.14 16.57 -18.97
CA ARG A 244 13.76 16.30 -18.54
C ARG A 244 13.04 17.54 -18.04
N ALA A 245 13.74 18.40 -17.30
CA ALA A 245 13.16 19.63 -16.79
C ALA A 245 12.81 20.61 -17.93
N SER A 246 13.61 20.67 -18.99
CA SER A 246 13.38 21.55 -20.15
C SER A 246 12.31 21.02 -21.13
N SER A 247 12.11 19.70 -21.19
CA SER A 247 11.11 19.07 -22.07
C SER A 247 9.68 19.09 -21.52
N VAL A 248 9.50 19.37 -20.22
CA VAL A 248 8.17 19.62 -19.64
C VAL A 248 7.76 21.07 -19.95
N ARG A 249 7.18 21.28 -21.13
CA ARG A 249 6.44 22.53 -21.46
C ARG A 249 5.18 22.64 -20.57
N SER A 250 4.86 23.87 -20.17
CA SER A 250 3.70 24.26 -19.34
C SER A 250 2.38 23.58 -19.75
N PRO A 251 1.45 23.32 -18.79
CA PRO A 251 0.13 22.77 -19.10
C PRO A 251 -0.74 23.82 -19.78
N GLY A 252 -0.65 23.93 -21.10
CA GLY A 252 -1.56 24.71 -21.93
C GLY A 252 -2.43 23.78 -22.76
N HIS A 253 -3.70 23.68 -22.37
CA HIS A 253 -4.85 23.06 -23.08
C HIS A 253 -4.71 21.61 -23.60
N PRO A 254 -5.77 20.79 -23.50
CA PRO A 254 -5.76 19.46 -24.10
C PRO A 254 -5.75 19.63 -25.63
N ALA A 255 -4.58 19.41 -26.24
CA ALA A 255 -4.51 19.14 -27.66
C ALA A 255 -5.37 17.89 -27.94
N ALA A 256 -6.33 18.04 -28.85
CA ALA A 256 -7.18 16.96 -29.29
C ALA A 256 -6.32 15.74 -29.68
N LEU A 257 -6.67 14.58 -29.12
CA LEU A 257 -6.08 13.30 -29.49
C LEU A 257 -6.28 13.09 -31.01
N PRO A 258 -5.24 12.70 -31.76
CA PRO A 258 -5.44 12.30 -33.15
C PRO A 258 -6.31 11.04 -33.15
N THR A 259 -7.49 11.13 -33.76
CA THR A 259 -8.36 10.00 -34.07
C THR A 259 -7.60 9.04 -34.97
N GLN A 260 -7.11 7.93 -34.41
CA GLN A 260 -6.70 6.79 -35.23
C GLN A 260 -7.95 6.06 -35.69
N ASN A 261 -8.15 6.05 -37.01
CA ASN A 261 -9.10 5.19 -37.69
C ASN A 261 -8.76 3.72 -37.38
N PHE A 262 -9.59 3.05 -36.59
CA PHE A 262 -9.56 1.60 -36.48
C PHE A 262 -10.21 1.01 -37.73
N SER A 263 -9.39 0.63 -38.71
CA SER A 263 -9.79 -0.37 -39.69
C SER A 263 -9.87 -1.72 -38.97
N HIS A 264 -11.08 -2.30 -38.90
CA HIS A 264 -11.31 -3.65 -38.39
C HIS A 264 -10.44 -4.65 -39.17
N GLN A 265 -9.42 -5.19 -38.51
CA GLN A 265 -8.86 -6.49 -38.85
C GLN A 265 -9.20 -7.44 -37.70
N ASP A 266 -9.89 -8.52 -38.02
CA ASP A 266 -10.23 -9.58 -37.08
C ASP A 266 -8.94 -10.17 -36.46
N PRO A 267 -8.95 -10.54 -35.16
CA PRO A 267 -7.81 -11.13 -34.51
C PRO A 267 -7.51 -12.53 -35.09
N PRO A 268 -6.23 -12.90 -35.28
CA PRO A 268 -5.88 -14.24 -35.75
C PRO A 268 -6.22 -15.29 -34.68
N ILE A 269 -6.81 -16.39 -35.15
CA ILE A 269 -7.19 -17.57 -34.35
C ILE A 269 -5.92 -18.23 -33.78
N PRO A 270 -5.84 -18.52 -32.47
CA PRO A 270 -4.71 -19.24 -31.89
C PRO A 270 -4.71 -20.72 -32.32
N PRO A 271 -3.54 -21.34 -32.56
CA PRO A 271 -3.48 -22.76 -32.91
C PRO A 271 -3.86 -23.65 -31.72
N ALA A 272 -4.65 -24.69 -32.01
CA ALA A 272 -5.05 -25.70 -31.04
C ALA A 272 -3.85 -26.57 -30.62
N PHE A 273 -3.50 -26.55 -29.34
CA PHE A 273 -2.55 -27.47 -28.75
C PHE A 273 -3.26 -28.77 -28.32
N ASN A 274 -3.13 -29.82 -29.13
CA ASN A 274 -3.46 -31.18 -28.71
C ASN A 274 -2.32 -31.70 -27.82
N THR A 275 -2.57 -31.82 -26.51
CA THR A 275 -1.61 -32.46 -25.60
C THR A 275 -1.92 -33.94 -25.51
N VAL A 276 -1.07 -34.76 -26.15
CA VAL A 276 -1.01 -36.21 -25.95
C VAL A 276 -0.18 -36.48 -24.71
N THR A 277 -0.81 -37.03 -23.67
CA THR A 277 -0.17 -37.49 -22.44
C THR A 277 0.57 -38.80 -22.73
N LYS A 278 1.91 -38.78 -22.78
CA LYS A 278 2.74 -39.98 -22.59
C LYS A 278 3.39 -39.90 -21.21
N ALA A 279 2.92 -40.75 -20.31
CA ALA A 279 3.53 -40.99 -19.01
C ALA A 279 4.84 -41.76 -19.18
N THR A 280 5.93 -41.17 -18.72
CA THR A 280 7.19 -41.87 -18.42
C THR A 280 7.61 -41.50 -17.01
N ALA A 281 7.34 -42.41 -16.08
CA ALA A 281 7.80 -42.34 -14.70
C ALA A 281 9.33 -42.48 -14.69
N LYS A 282 10.03 -41.45 -14.21
CA LYS A 282 11.42 -41.55 -13.77
C LYS A 282 11.45 -41.62 -12.25
N ASN A 283 11.84 -42.80 -11.78
CA ASN A 283 12.12 -43.15 -10.40
C ASN A 283 13.41 -42.42 -9.96
N TYR A 284 13.35 -41.57 -8.94
CA TYR A 284 14.52 -41.06 -8.23
C TYR A 284 14.41 -41.45 -6.76
N GLN A 285 15.18 -42.48 -6.39
CA GLN A 285 15.51 -42.81 -5.00
C GLN A 285 16.40 -41.71 -4.43
N SER A 286 16.03 -41.19 -3.25
CA SER A 286 16.86 -40.31 -2.44
C SER A 286 17.90 -41.13 -1.66
N VAL A 287 19.18 -40.79 -1.84
CA VAL A 287 20.31 -41.29 -1.04
C VAL A 287 20.51 -40.37 0.16
N PRO A 288 20.63 -40.87 1.41
CA PRO A 288 20.96 -40.03 2.57
C PRO A 288 22.47 -39.72 2.64
N PRO A 289 22.90 -38.56 3.16
CA PRO A 289 24.32 -38.23 3.33
C PRO A 289 25.00 -39.07 4.43
N GLN A 290 26.14 -39.66 4.12
CA GLN A 290 27.07 -40.30 5.08
C GLN A 290 27.89 -39.25 5.84
N LEU A 291 28.02 -39.43 7.16
CA LEU A 291 29.02 -38.77 8.01
C LEU A 291 30.35 -39.54 7.95
N PRO A 292 31.51 -38.87 8.04
CA PRO A 292 32.83 -39.50 7.92
C PRO A 292 33.22 -40.30 9.17
N GLU A 293 33.80 -41.48 8.97
CA GLU A 293 34.38 -42.31 10.04
C GLU A 293 35.72 -41.72 10.56
N PRO A 294 35.99 -41.76 11.87
CA PRO A 294 37.32 -41.49 12.39
C PRO A 294 38.19 -42.76 12.31
N SER A 295 39.39 -42.58 11.79
CA SER A 295 40.46 -43.55 11.71
C SER A 295 40.86 -44.09 13.09
N SER A 296 40.84 -45.41 13.22
CA SER A 296 41.40 -46.17 14.33
C SER A 296 42.93 -46.10 14.34
N GLN A 297 43.52 -45.51 15.38
CA GLN A 297 44.88 -45.81 15.82
C GLN A 297 44.82 -46.46 17.20
N ASN A 298 45.42 -47.65 17.26
CA ASN A 298 45.58 -48.48 18.44
C ASN A 298 46.36 -47.75 19.54
N ILE A 299 45.80 -47.72 20.75
CA ILE A 299 46.60 -47.59 21.98
C ILE A 299 46.09 -48.69 22.92
N ASP A 300 46.98 -49.62 23.22
CA ASP A 300 46.81 -50.70 24.18
C ASP A 300 46.48 -50.15 25.57
N GLN A 301 45.53 -50.77 26.27
CA GLN A 301 45.47 -50.71 27.73
C GLN A 301 44.74 -51.92 28.31
N GLU A 302 45.52 -52.85 28.84
CA GLU A 302 45.08 -53.83 29.82
C GLU A 302 44.70 -53.14 31.14
N ASN A 303 43.57 -53.61 31.71
CA ASN A 303 43.19 -53.60 33.13
C ASN A 303 43.17 -52.27 33.91
N LEU A 304 41.99 -51.91 34.43
CA LEU A 304 41.68 -51.62 35.85
C LEU A 304 40.49 -50.65 35.99
N GLY A 305 39.55 -50.99 36.88
CA GLY A 305 38.79 -49.99 37.65
C GLY A 305 37.36 -49.68 37.20
N ARG A 306 36.41 -49.86 38.13
CA ARG A 306 35.06 -49.27 38.11
C ARG A 306 35.17 -47.75 37.93
N ASP A 307 34.67 -47.19 36.83
CA ASP A 307 34.78 -45.76 36.53
C ASP A 307 33.40 -45.05 36.66
N PRO A 308 33.27 -43.94 37.43
CA PRO A 308 32.00 -43.22 37.67
C PRO A 308 31.40 -42.51 36.43
N THR A 309 32.07 -42.61 35.29
CA THR A 309 31.79 -41.93 34.03
C THR A 309 30.59 -42.55 33.29
N THR A 310 30.42 -43.87 33.33
CA THR A 310 29.38 -44.58 32.56
C THR A 310 27.95 -44.35 33.08
N GLU A 311 27.75 -44.16 34.39
CA GLU A 311 26.41 -43.86 34.94
C GLU A 311 25.98 -42.43 34.63
N ARG A 312 26.92 -41.49 34.65
CA ARG A 312 26.67 -40.08 34.31
C ARG A 312 26.29 -39.92 32.84
N GLU A 313 26.90 -40.71 31.97
CA GLU A 313 26.60 -40.75 30.53
C GLU A 313 25.20 -41.33 30.26
N LYS A 314 24.82 -42.40 30.96
CA LYS A 314 23.46 -42.97 30.90
C LYS A 314 22.39 -42.01 31.41
N LEU A 315 22.68 -41.26 32.49
CA LEU A 315 21.79 -40.23 33.02
C LEU A 315 21.60 -39.09 32.03
N TYR A 316 22.69 -38.65 31.38
CA TYR A 316 22.66 -37.60 30.37
C TYR A 316 21.82 -37.98 29.15
N LEU A 317 21.97 -39.21 28.64
CA LEU A 317 21.19 -39.72 27.52
C LEU A 317 19.69 -39.83 27.84
N LYS A 318 19.37 -40.17 29.09
CA LYS A 318 17.98 -40.21 29.58
C LYS A 318 17.35 -38.83 29.71
N LEU A 319 18.14 -37.81 30.09
CA LEU A 319 17.69 -36.42 30.12
C LEU A 319 17.43 -35.88 28.70
N LEU A 320 18.32 -36.17 27.74
CA LEU A 320 18.14 -35.76 26.34
C LEU A 320 16.88 -36.34 25.72
N THR A 321 16.62 -37.64 25.93
CA THR A 321 15.41 -38.30 25.41
C THR A 321 14.13 -37.73 26.04
N GLN A 322 14.15 -37.42 27.34
CA GLN A 322 13.04 -36.73 28.00
C GLN A 322 12.81 -35.31 27.47
N GLU A 323 13.88 -34.58 27.15
CA GLU A 323 13.81 -33.23 26.60
C GLU A 323 13.26 -33.24 25.16
N GLU A 324 13.69 -34.20 24.33
CA GLU A 324 13.15 -34.40 22.97
C GLU A 324 11.67 -34.78 23.00
N GLU A 325 11.26 -35.69 23.90
CA GLU A 325 9.85 -36.06 24.08
C GLU A 325 9.01 -34.86 24.55
N ALA A 326 9.54 -34.07 25.49
CA ALA A 326 8.87 -32.86 25.96
C ALA A 326 8.73 -31.80 24.84
N GLN A 327 9.78 -31.59 24.04
CA GLN A 327 9.72 -30.68 22.88
C GLN A 327 8.72 -31.16 21.83
N LYS A 328 8.66 -32.46 21.55
CA LYS A 328 7.70 -33.05 20.61
C LYS A 328 6.25 -32.91 21.09
N GLN A 329 6.02 -33.08 22.39
CA GLN A 329 4.69 -32.85 22.98
C GLN A 329 4.29 -31.37 22.94
N LEU A 330 5.22 -30.46 23.24
CA LEU A 330 4.97 -29.02 23.20
C LEU A 330 4.65 -28.55 21.77
N THR A 331 5.44 -28.97 20.79
CA THR A 331 5.22 -28.63 19.37
C THR A 331 3.90 -29.18 18.85
N SER A 332 3.52 -30.41 19.21
CA SER A 332 2.22 -30.97 18.86
C SER A 332 1.05 -30.19 19.48
N ARG A 333 1.16 -29.77 20.75
CA ARG A 333 0.13 -28.93 21.41
C ARG A 333 -0.01 -27.56 20.75
N VAL A 334 1.11 -26.90 20.45
CA VAL A 334 1.10 -25.60 19.77
C VAL A 334 0.50 -25.71 18.36
N ALA A 335 0.81 -26.78 17.63
CA ALA A 335 0.23 -27.02 16.30
C ALA A 335 -1.30 -27.23 16.38
N ALA A 336 -1.78 -28.02 17.34
CA ALA A 336 -3.21 -28.24 17.55
C ALA A 336 -3.95 -26.94 17.94
N GLU A 337 -3.36 -26.11 18.80
CA GLU A 337 -3.94 -24.82 19.19
C GLU A 337 -3.99 -23.82 18.03
N LEU A 338 -2.96 -23.81 17.18
CA LEU A 338 -2.91 -22.97 15.98
C LEU A 338 -3.99 -23.39 14.97
N GLU A 339 -4.19 -24.69 14.77
CA GLU A 339 -5.26 -25.20 13.89
C GLU A 339 -6.65 -24.89 14.43
N ALA A 340 -6.86 -25.00 15.75
CA ALA A 340 -8.12 -24.64 16.38
C ALA A 340 -8.44 -23.14 16.20
N ARG A 341 -7.45 -22.26 16.39
CA ARG A 341 -7.62 -20.82 16.11
C ARG A 341 -7.94 -20.54 14.65
N ARG A 342 -7.23 -21.19 13.71
CA ARG A 342 -7.50 -21.02 12.28
C ARG A 342 -8.93 -21.41 11.90
N ARG A 343 -9.45 -22.50 12.46
CA ARG A 343 -10.83 -22.93 12.23
C ARG A 343 -11.85 -21.94 12.81
N ALA A 344 -11.59 -21.42 14.01
CA ALA A 344 -12.46 -20.41 14.63
C ALA A 344 -12.48 -19.08 13.83
N ASP A 345 -11.32 -18.64 13.32
CA ASP A 345 -11.22 -17.47 12.45
C ASP A 345 -11.98 -17.69 11.11
N GLU A 346 -11.87 -18.89 10.52
CA GLU A 346 -12.60 -19.27 9.30
C GLU A 346 -14.12 -19.31 9.50
N GLU A 347 -14.60 -19.81 10.64
CA GLU A 347 -16.02 -19.80 10.99
C GLU A 347 -16.54 -18.37 11.20
N SER A 348 -15.80 -17.54 11.94
CA SER A 348 -16.14 -16.12 12.14
C SER A 348 -16.21 -15.35 10.82
N ASP A 349 -15.26 -15.59 9.91
CA ASP A 349 -15.25 -14.97 8.59
C ASP A 349 -16.42 -15.45 7.72
N ALA A 350 -16.79 -16.74 7.81
CA ALA A 350 -17.93 -17.30 7.10
C ALA A 350 -19.26 -16.71 7.62
N GLU A 351 -19.40 -16.53 8.93
CA GLU A 351 -20.58 -15.95 9.55
C GLU A 351 -20.73 -14.46 9.20
N ALA A 352 -19.63 -13.70 9.21
CA ALA A 352 -19.62 -12.31 8.75
C ALA A 352 -20.04 -12.16 7.28
N ARG A 353 -19.62 -13.09 6.40
CA ARG A 353 -20.04 -13.11 4.99
C ARG A 353 -21.53 -13.39 4.82
N ARG A 354 -22.09 -14.32 5.59
CA ARG A 354 -23.53 -14.63 5.58
C ARG A 354 -24.38 -13.44 6.01
N MET A 355 -23.98 -12.76 7.08
CA MET A 355 -24.69 -11.55 7.54
C MET A 355 -24.67 -10.42 6.49
N LEU A 356 -23.54 -10.20 5.84
CA LEU A 356 -23.41 -9.23 4.75
C LEU A 356 -24.30 -9.57 3.54
N GLU A 357 -24.42 -10.86 3.22
CA GLU A 357 -25.25 -11.34 2.12
C GLU A 357 -26.76 -11.20 2.44
N GLU A 358 -27.18 -11.54 3.66
CA GLU A 358 -28.55 -11.32 4.14
C GLU A 358 -28.92 -9.83 4.15
N GLU A 359 -28.02 -8.96 4.63
CA GLU A 359 -28.26 -7.52 4.64
C GLU A 359 -28.35 -6.93 3.22
N ARG A 360 -27.56 -7.46 2.28
CA ARG A 360 -27.64 -7.10 0.85
C ARG A 360 -29.00 -7.48 0.26
N LEU A 361 -29.43 -8.72 0.50
CA LEU A 361 -30.73 -9.23 0.05
C LEU A 361 -31.89 -8.41 0.61
N LYS A 362 -31.82 -8.04 1.90
CA LYS A 362 -32.82 -7.20 2.54
C LYS A 362 -32.89 -5.80 1.92
N ARG A 363 -31.74 -5.15 1.69
CA ARG A 363 -31.69 -3.85 1.00
C ARG A 363 -32.21 -3.92 -0.43
N GLU A 364 -31.91 -4.99 -1.15
CA GLU A 364 -32.43 -5.19 -2.51
C GLU A 364 -33.96 -5.33 -2.51
N HIS A 365 -34.52 -6.06 -1.53
CA HIS A 365 -35.96 -6.19 -1.36
C HIS A 365 -36.64 -4.86 -1.03
N GLU A 366 -36.10 -4.12 -0.06
CA GLU A 366 -36.61 -2.79 0.33
C GLU A 366 -36.57 -1.80 -0.86
N LEU A 367 -35.50 -1.82 -1.66
CA LEU A 367 -35.38 -0.97 -2.85
C LEU A 367 -36.43 -1.34 -3.90
N ARG A 368 -36.69 -2.63 -4.13
CA ARG A 368 -37.74 -3.08 -5.06
C ARG A 368 -39.12 -2.62 -4.61
N GLU A 369 -39.44 -2.74 -3.32
CA GLU A 369 -40.71 -2.23 -2.77
C GLU A 369 -40.85 -0.72 -2.97
N GLN A 370 -39.78 0.05 -2.71
CA GLN A 370 -39.80 1.50 -2.93
C GLN A 370 -40.00 1.88 -4.40
N ILE A 371 -39.33 1.18 -5.33
CA ILE A 371 -39.51 1.38 -6.77
C ILE A 371 -40.98 1.09 -7.16
N GLU A 372 -41.57 0.03 -6.63
CA GLU A 372 -42.97 -0.33 -6.90
C GLU A 372 -43.95 0.72 -6.36
N ILE A 373 -43.72 1.23 -5.16
CA ILE A 373 -44.52 2.33 -4.57
C ILE A 373 -44.43 3.59 -5.45
N VAL A 374 -43.23 3.98 -5.87
CA VAL A 374 -43.02 5.15 -6.72
C VAL A 374 -43.72 4.98 -8.08
N ALA A 375 -43.60 3.81 -8.70
CA ALA A 375 -44.27 3.50 -9.95
C ALA A 375 -45.80 3.59 -9.83
N ARG A 376 -46.36 3.15 -8.70
CA ARG A 376 -47.80 3.22 -8.41
C ARG A 376 -48.28 4.67 -8.28
N ILE A 377 -47.53 5.50 -7.55
CA ILE A 377 -47.82 6.94 -7.42
C ILE A 377 -47.76 7.64 -8.79
N GLU A 378 -46.82 7.28 -9.64
CA GLU A 378 -46.67 7.87 -10.97
C GLU A 378 -47.83 7.49 -11.90
N GLN A 379 -48.29 6.24 -11.86
CA GLN A 379 -49.47 5.79 -12.59
C GLN A 379 -50.74 6.55 -12.14
N GLU A 380 -50.92 6.73 -10.83
CA GLU A 380 -52.06 7.44 -10.27
C GLU A 380 -52.06 8.93 -10.66
N LYS A 381 -50.89 9.59 -10.66
CA LYS A 381 -50.73 10.96 -11.17
C LYS A 381 -51.07 11.06 -12.66
N LYS A 382 -50.63 10.11 -13.49
CA LYS A 382 -50.95 10.07 -14.93
C LYS A 382 -52.45 9.89 -15.17
N ALA A 383 -53.09 9.00 -14.42
CA ALA A 383 -54.54 8.80 -14.49
C ALA A 383 -55.31 10.09 -14.12
N ARG A 384 -54.94 10.73 -13.00
CA ARG A 384 -55.56 11.97 -12.54
C ARG A 384 -55.39 13.14 -13.52
N GLN A 385 -54.25 13.22 -14.20
CA GLN A 385 -54.02 14.20 -15.26
C GLN A 385 -54.88 13.93 -16.50
N GLN A 386 -55.07 12.66 -16.88
CA GLN A 386 -55.96 12.30 -17.98
C GLN A 386 -57.42 12.63 -17.66
N GLU A 387 -57.89 12.39 -16.43
CA GLU A 387 -59.24 12.77 -16.01
C GLU A 387 -59.45 14.27 -16.09
N ARG A 388 -58.55 15.08 -15.53
CA ARG A 388 -58.61 16.55 -15.63
C ARG A 388 -58.67 17.03 -17.08
N ARG A 389 -57.84 16.45 -17.96
CA ARG A 389 -57.87 16.77 -19.40
C ARG A 389 -59.21 16.44 -20.06
N LYS A 390 -59.86 15.34 -19.64
CA LYS A 390 -61.20 14.98 -20.14
C LYS A 390 -62.26 15.94 -19.62
N GLU A 391 -62.22 16.30 -18.34
CA GLU A 391 -63.12 17.29 -17.73
C GLU A 391 -62.99 18.66 -18.41
N ASP A 392 -61.76 19.15 -18.60
CA ASP A 392 -61.48 20.41 -19.30
C ASP A 392 -62.01 20.39 -20.74
N ALA A 393 -61.86 19.27 -21.45
CA ALA A 393 -62.37 19.10 -22.81
C ALA A 393 -63.91 19.07 -22.86
N VAL A 394 -64.56 18.43 -21.89
CA VAL A 394 -66.03 18.45 -21.75
C VAL A 394 -66.51 19.86 -21.44
N GLN A 395 -65.87 20.56 -20.51
CA GLN A 395 -66.24 21.92 -20.12
C GLN A 395 -66.04 22.92 -21.27
N ALA A 396 -65.00 22.74 -22.09
CA ALA A 396 -64.79 23.51 -23.31
C ALA A 396 -65.90 23.26 -24.35
N LYS A 397 -66.31 22.00 -24.56
CA LYS A 397 -67.44 21.66 -25.45
C LYS A 397 -68.75 22.27 -24.98
N VAL A 398 -69.05 22.23 -23.68
CA VAL A 398 -70.27 22.85 -23.11
C VAL A 398 -70.26 24.36 -23.31
N LYS A 399 -69.11 25.03 -23.16
CA LYS A 399 -68.97 26.48 -23.46
C LYS A 399 -69.16 26.78 -24.96
N GLN A 400 -68.79 25.86 -25.84
CA GLN A 400 -68.92 26.03 -27.30
C GLN A 400 -70.36 25.79 -27.79
N MET A 401 -71.14 24.93 -27.13
CA MET A 401 -72.56 24.67 -27.43
C MET A 401 -73.49 25.74 -26.81
N GLY A 402 -73.12 27.02 -26.91
CA GLY A 402 -73.75 28.17 -26.25
C GLY A 402 -75.27 28.09 -26.05
N VAL A 403 -75.70 28.64 -24.91
CA VAL A 403 -77.09 28.83 -24.45
C VAL A 403 -78.05 29.13 -25.61
N CYS A 404 -79.05 28.27 -25.77
CA CYS A 404 -80.13 28.44 -26.73
C CYS A 404 -80.87 29.76 -26.45
N VAL A 405 -80.84 30.69 -27.41
CA VAL A 405 -81.58 31.95 -27.37
C VAL A 405 -82.99 31.70 -27.92
N VAL A 406 -83.82 30.94 -27.19
CA VAL A 406 -85.27 30.92 -27.47
C VAL A 406 -85.92 31.86 -26.46
N GLY A 407 -86.22 33.07 -26.94
CA GLY A 407 -87.07 34.01 -26.25
C GLY A 407 -88.48 33.43 -26.13
N PHE A 408 -88.98 33.34 -24.91
CA PHE A 408 -90.42 33.31 -24.66
C PHE A 408 -90.96 34.73 -24.93
N ARG A 409 -91.88 34.83 -25.90
CA ARG A 409 -92.86 35.90 -26.02
C ARG A 409 -94.21 35.27 -26.29
#